data_AF-A0A7V7QK12-F1
#
_entry.id   AF-A0A7V7QK12-F1
#
_cell.length_a   1.000
_cell.length_b   1.000
_cell.length_c   1.000
_cell.angle_alpha   90.00
_cell.angle_beta   90.00
_cell.angle_gamma   90.00
#
_symmetry.space_group_name_H-M   'P 1'
#
loop_
_entity.id
_entity.type
_entity.pdbx_description
1 polymer ?
#
loop_
_entity_poly.entity_id
_entity_poly.type
_entity_poly.pdbx_seq_one_letter_code
_entity_poly.pdbx_strand_id
1 'polypeptide(L)'
;MNHGIVSEKDDRTSLAYLKSKKVADVNIIHVSRLDVLLSRLVAGDTVYVISVDRFPSVSRFVAFAEAVLHAGVSLRILEQPYLEVGNGKHFRPAVAEYLNTLVFFERSCVQRLFSFFSFNMAGKDYVADCIANVTVGILAKTYSSDGILHRGG
;
A
#
# COMPACT_ATOMS: atom_id res chain seq x y z
N MET A 1 8.90 16.95 -5.66
CA MET A 1 9.32 16.85 -4.23
C MET A 1 9.24 15.40 -3.79
N ASN A 2 10.07 14.99 -2.82
CA ASN A 2 10.11 13.61 -2.33
C ASN A 2 9.43 13.49 -0.97
N HIS A 3 8.49 12.55 -0.87
CA HIS A 3 7.72 12.22 0.32
C HIS A 3 7.97 10.77 0.74
N GLY A 4 7.78 10.47 2.02
CA GLY A 4 7.96 9.12 2.56
C GLY A 4 6.71 8.67 3.31
N ILE A 5 6.33 7.40 3.17
CA ILE A 5 5.31 6.77 4.01
C ILE A 5 5.99 5.81 4.98
N VAL A 6 5.62 5.91 6.25
CA VAL A 6 6.05 4.99 7.32
C VAL A 6 4.86 4.45 8.10
N SER A 7 5.08 3.35 8.80
CA SER A 7 4.14 2.72 9.73
C SER A 7 4.87 2.26 10.99
N GLU A 8 4.13 1.70 11.95
CA GLU A 8 4.69 1.03 13.13
C GLU A 8 5.66 -0.13 12.79
N LYS A 9 5.65 -0.63 11.54
CA LYS A 9 6.57 -1.68 11.08
C LYS A 9 7.94 -1.14 10.65
N ASP A 10 8.11 0.18 10.57
CA ASP A 10 9.32 0.81 10.07
C ASP A 10 10.30 1.14 11.20
N ASP A 11 11.57 0.86 10.94
CA ASP A 11 12.66 1.03 11.90
C ASP A 11 13.68 2.07 11.41
N ARG A 12 14.85 2.10 12.05
CA ARG A 12 15.95 2.98 11.66
C ARG A 12 16.44 2.72 10.23
N THR A 13 16.33 1.48 9.74
CA THR A 13 16.73 1.08 8.39
C THR A 13 15.78 1.65 7.35
N SER A 14 14.47 1.54 7.58
CA SER A 14 13.43 2.18 6.74
C SER A 14 13.65 3.69 6.64
N LEU A 15 13.92 4.35 7.77
CA LEU A 15 14.19 5.79 7.80
C LEU A 15 15.49 6.16 7.07
N ALA A 16 16.55 5.35 7.21
CA ALA A 16 17.80 5.55 6.48
C ALA A 16 17.59 5.44 4.96
N TYR A 17 16.76 4.49 4.51
CA TYR A 17 16.38 4.39 3.10
C TYR A 17 15.68 5.67 2.62
N LEU A 18 14.67 6.16 3.33
CA LEU A 18 13.95 7.39 2.94
C LEU A 18 14.88 8.60 2.88
N LYS A 19 15.80 8.72 3.84
CA LYS A 19 16.84 9.75 3.83
C LYS A 19 17.78 9.62 2.62
N SER A 20 18.15 8.40 2.24
CA SER A 20 18.94 8.15 1.01
C SER A 20 18.24 8.61 -0.27
N LYS A 21 16.90 8.67 -0.25
CA LYS A 21 16.06 9.22 -1.34
C LYS A 21 15.82 10.72 -1.21
N LYS A 22 16.55 11.40 -0.33
CA LYS A 22 16.43 12.85 -0.08
C LYS A 22 15.02 13.26 0.37
N VAL A 23 14.30 12.37 1.05
CA VAL A 23 13.04 12.72 1.72
C VAL A 23 13.40 13.50 2.99
N ALA A 24 12.89 14.73 3.12
CA ALA A 24 13.06 15.53 4.33
C ALA A 24 12.17 14.97 5.46
N ASP A 25 12.62 15.05 6.72
CA ASP A 25 11.90 14.51 7.87
C ASP A 25 10.45 15.04 7.98
N VAL A 26 10.21 16.29 7.58
CA VAL A 26 8.86 16.91 7.55
C VAL A 26 7.92 16.30 6.50
N ASN A 27 8.46 15.62 5.49
CA ASN A 27 7.71 14.94 4.43
C ASN A 27 7.57 13.43 4.66
N ILE A 28 8.06 12.94 5.79
CA ILE A 28 7.82 11.57 6.23
C ILE A 28 6.48 11.56 6.98
N ILE A 29 5.51 10.87 6.41
CA ILE A 29 4.13 10.84 6.90
C ILE A 29 3.79 9.43 7.33
N HIS A 30 3.20 9.30 8.52
CA HIS A 30 2.67 8.03 8.98
C HIS A 30 1.45 7.61 8.15
N VAL A 31 1.29 6.32 7.88
CA VAL A 31 0.24 5.76 7.02
C VAL A 31 -1.19 6.02 7.52
N SER A 32 -1.37 6.35 8.80
CA SER A 32 -2.67 6.80 9.31
C SER A 32 -3.09 8.19 8.79
N ARG A 33 -2.19 8.92 8.12
CA ARG A 33 -2.39 10.29 7.64
C ARG A 33 -2.28 10.42 6.11
N LEU A 34 -2.61 9.36 5.38
CA LEU A 34 -2.56 9.36 3.90
C LEU A 34 -3.37 10.50 3.28
N ASP A 35 -4.53 10.83 3.83
CA ASP A 35 -5.38 11.92 3.31
C ASP A 35 -4.67 13.29 3.40
N VAL A 36 -3.89 13.50 4.47
CA VAL A 36 -3.07 14.71 4.63
C VAL A 36 -1.95 14.75 3.59
N LEU A 37 -1.31 13.60 3.32
CA LEU A 37 -0.31 13.52 2.26
C LEU A 37 -0.93 13.84 0.90
N LEU A 38 -2.04 13.20 0.54
CA LEU A 38 -2.75 13.43 -0.73
C LEU A 38 -3.09 14.91 -0.95
N SER A 39 -3.53 15.62 0.10
CA SER A 39 -3.84 17.06 0.01
C SER A 39 -2.65 17.97 -0.31
N ARG A 40 -1.42 17.47 -0.14
CA ARG A 40 -0.17 18.23 -0.32
C ARG A 40 0.57 17.86 -1.59
N LEU A 41 0.17 16.77 -2.25
CA LEU A 41 0.86 16.25 -3.43
C LEU A 41 0.60 17.14 -4.64
N VAL A 42 1.67 17.39 -5.39
CA VAL A 42 1.62 18.11 -6.67
C VAL A 42 2.23 17.27 -7.79
N ALA A 43 1.78 17.51 -9.02
CA ALA A 43 2.28 16.79 -10.18
C ALA A 43 3.82 16.85 -10.28
N GLY A 44 4.45 15.71 -10.55
CA GLY A 44 5.90 15.55 -10.54
C GLY A 44 6.51 15.20 -9.17
N ASP A 45 5.71 15.11 -8.10
CA ASP A 45 6.17 14.56 -6.83
C ASP A 45 6.47 13.06 -6.91
N THR A 46 7.25 12.58 -5.94
CA THR A 46 7.50 11.15 -5.75
C THR A 46 7.28 10.76 -4.29
N VAL A 47 6.48 9.73 -4.08
CA VAL A 47 6.20 9.11 -2.78
C VAL A 47 6.97 7.81 -2.70
N TYR A 48 7.81 7.67 -1.68
CA TYR A 48 8.56 6.45 -1.39
C TYR A 48 7.91 5.71 -0.23
N VAL A 49 7.76 4.41 -0.39
CA VAL A 49 7.34 3.49 0.66
C VAL A 49 8.23 2.25 0.63
N ILE A 50 8.50 1.68 1.80
CA ILE A 50 9.33 0.48 1.90
C ILE A 50 8.61 -0.72 1.29
N SER A 51 7.39 -0.96 1.73
CA SER A 51 6.61 -2.13 1.37
C SER A 51 5.13 -1.79 1.32
N VAL A 52 4.38 -2.50 0.46
CA VAL A 52 2.92 -2.36 0.41
C VAL A 52 2.25 -2.80 1.72
N ASP A 53 2.92 -3.62 2.53
CA ASP A 53 2.42 -4.06 3.84
C ASP A 53 2.39 -2.95 4.91
N ARG A 54 2.86 -1.74 4.58
CA ARG A 54 2.68 -0.56 5.43
C ARG A 54 1.26 -0.02 5.34
N PHE A 55 0.54 -0.30 4.25
CA PHE A 55 -0.84 0.11 4.11
C PHE A 55 -1.75 -0.76 5.00
N PRO A 56 -2.80 -0.18 5.59
CA PRO A 56 -3.69 -0.90 6.49
C PRO A 56 -4.48 -2.00 5.76
N SER A 57 -4.66 -1.89 4.43
CA SER A 57 -5.34 -2.89 3.63
C SER A 57 -4.99 -2.77 2.14
N VAL A 58 -5.33 -3.79 1.35
CA VAL A 58 -5.16 -3.75 -0.11
C VAL A 58 -6.08 -2.69 -0.72
N SER A 59 -7.32 -2.59 -0.25
CA SER A 59 -8.26 -1.58 -0.71
C SER A 59 -7.76 -0.15 -0.48
N ARG A 60 -7.12 0.12 0.65
CA ARG A 60 -6.50 1.42 0.96
C ARG A 60 -5.27 1.70 0.11
N PHE A 61 -4.44 0.68 -0.13
CA PHE A 61 -3.30 0.79 -1.04
C PHE A 61 -3.74 1.15 -2.47
N VAL A 62 -4.72 0.41 -3.02
CA VAL A 62 -5.21 0.64 -4.39
C VAL A 62 -5.79 2.04 -4.54
N ALA A 63 -6.65 2.46 -3.61
CA ALA A 63 -7.23 3.81 -3.64
C ALA A 63 -6.16 4.90 -3.56
N PHE A 64 -5.13 4.71 -2.73
CA PHE A 64 -4.00 5.65 -2.66
C PHE A 64 -3.20 5.68 -3.96
N ALA A 65 -2.88 4.51 -4.53
CA ALA A 65 -2.14 4.38 -5.78
C ALA A 65 -2.87 5.03 -6.97
N GLU A 66 -4.20 4.90 -7.03
CA GLU A 66 -5.04 5.60 -8.00
C GLU A 66 -5.00 7.12 -7.79
N ALA A 67 -5.16 7.58 -6.55
CA ALA A 67 -5.15 9.01 -6.23
C ALA A 67 -3.81 9.68 -6.58
N VAL A 68 -2.68 9.06 -6.25
CA VAL A 68 -1.35 9.60 -6.62
C VAL A 68 -1.15 9.62 -8.13
N LEU A 69 -1.63 8.60 -8.85
CA LEU A 69 -1.55 8.55 -10.30
C LEU A 69 -2.38 9.65 -10.96
N HIS A 70 -3.60 9.87 -10.47
CA HIS A 70 -4.46 10.98 -10.93
C HIS A 70 -3.85 12.35 -10.65
N ALA A 71 -3.11 12.51 -9.55
CA ALA A 71 -2.38 13.73 -9.23
C ALA A 71 -1.10 13.92 -10.04
N GLY A 72 -0.73 13.00 -10.95
CA GLY A 72 0.51 13.06 -11.70
C GLY A 72 1.76 12.81 -10.85
N VAL A 73 1.62 12.06 -9.76
CA VAL A 73 2.67 11.71 -8.80
C VAL A 73 3.18 10.29 -9.04
N SER A 74 4.46 10.06 -8.75
CA SER A 74 5.05 8.72 -8.77
C SER A 74 5.02 8.04 -7.40
N LEU A 75 4.58 6.80 -7.35
CA LEU A 75 4.68 5.93 -6.17
C LEU A 75 5.79 4.91 -6.39
N ARG A 76 6.78 4.91 -5.51
CA ARG A 76 7.94 4.01 -5.50
C ARG A 76 7.88 3.09 -4.29
N ILE A 77 8.00 1.79 -4.53
CA ILE A 77 7.85 0.75 -3.50
C ILE A 77 9.10 -0.11 -3.54
N LEU A 78 9.93 -0.01 -2.49
CA LEU A 78 11.24 -0.63 -2.46
C LEU A 78 11.17 -2.15 -2.62
N GLU A 79 10.34 -2.81 -1.82
CA GLU A 79 10.27 -4.27 -1.78
C GLU A 79 9.40 -4.89 -2.88
N GLN A 80 8.51 -4.11 -3.51
CA GLN A 80 7.62 -4.57 -4.59
C GLN A 80 7.64 -3.63 -5.81
N PRO A 81 8.72 -3.59 -6.61
CA PRO A 81 8.85 -2.67 -7.75
C PRO A 81 7.76 -2.83 -8.83
N TYR A 82 7.11 -4.00 -8.90
CA TYR A 82 6.01 -4.27 -9.83
C TYR A 82 4.69 -3.56 -9.46
N LEU A 83 4.62 -3.03 -8.24
CA LEU A 83 3.48 -2.27 -7.72
C LEU A 83 3.74 -0.74 -7.76
N GLU A 84 4.81 -0.30 -8.44
CA GLU A 84 5.05 1.13 -8.66
C GLU A 84 4.13 1.71 -9.74
N VAL A 85 3.72 2.97 -9.56
CA VAL A 85 2.91 3.73 -10.53
C VAL A 85 3.46 5.15 -10.71
N GLY A 86 3.04 5.82 -11.78
CA GLY A 86 3.38 7.22 -12.08
C GLY A 86 4.29 7.41 -13.28
N ASN A 87 4.55 8.67 -13.65
CA ASN A 87 5.21 9.03 -14.90
C ASN A 87 4.55 8.37 -16.14
N GLY A 88 3.22 8.31 -16.17
CA GLY A 88 2.44 7.64 -17.22
C GLY A 88 2.44 6.10 -17.14
N LYS A 89 3.10 5.50 -16.14
CA LYS A 89 3.03 4.06 -15.88
C LYS A 89 1.85 3.72 -14.98
N HIS A 90 0.97 2.87 -15.49
CA HIS A 90 -0.13 2.26 -14.75
C HIS A 90 0.25 0.83 -14.33
N PHE A 91 -0.54 0.24 -13.44
CA PHE A 91 -0.44 -1.20 -13.19
C PHE A 91 -0.62 -1.98 -14.50
N ARG A 92 0.17 -3.04 -14.67
CA ARG A 92 -0.06 -3.99 -15.76
C ARG A 92 -1.46 -4.61 -15.61
N PRO A 93 -2.18 -4.94 -16.69
CA PRO A 93 -3.54 -5.49 -16.59
C PRO A 93 -3.67 -6.67 -15.63
N ALA A 94 -2.75 -7.63 -15.67
CA ALA A 94 -2.73 -8.78 -14.76
C ALA A 94 -2.53 -8.39 -13.28
N VAL A 95 -1.74 -7.33 -13.01
CA VAL A 95 -1.54 -6.81 -11.65
C VAL A 95 -2.82 -6.11 -11.18
N ALA A 96 -3.43 -5.30 -12.03
CA ALA A 96 -4.69 -4.63 -11.72
C ALA A 96 -5.83 -5.63 -11.44
N GLU A 97 -5.94 -6.69 -12.25
CA GLU A 97 -6.92 -7.78 -12.03
C GLU A 97 -6.69 -8.49 -10.70
N TYR A 98 -5.43 -8.80 -10.36
CA TYR A 98 -5.08 -9.42 -9.09
C TYR A 98 -5.38 -8.51 -7.89
N LEU A 99 -5.06 -7.20 -7.99
CA LEU A 99 -5.41 -6.21 -6.98
C LEU A 99 -6.93 -6.12 -6.78
N ASN A 100 -7.70 -6.06 -7.86
CA ASN A 100 -9.16 -6.03 -7.80
C ASN A 100 -9.73 -7.31 -7.15
N THR A 101 -9.14 -8.47 -7.44
CA THR A 101 -9.51 -9.74 -6.81
C THR A 101 -9.26 -9.71 -5.30
N LEU A 102 -8.11 -9.20 -4.85
CA LEU A 102 -7.81 -9.07 -3.43
C LEU A 102 -8.73 -8.07 -2.73
N VAL A 103 -9.02 -6.91 -3.35
CA VAL A 103 -9.98 -5.93 -2.81
C VAL A 103 -11.39 -6.53 -2.70
N PHE A 104 -11.81 -7.28 -3.72
CA PHE A 104 -13.09 -7.97 -3.69
C PHE A 104 -13.15 -9.02 -2.59
N PHE A 105 -12.07 -9.79 -2.41
CA PHE A 105 -11.96 -10.80 -1.36
C PHE A 105 -12.02 -10.17 0.03
N GLU A 106 -11.24 -9.10 0.28
CA GLU A 106 -11.23 -8.34 1.53
C GLU A 106 -12.65 -7.91 1.92
N ARG A 107 -13.37 -7.26 1.00
CA ARG A 107 -14.75 -6.78 1.22
C ARG A 107 -15.73 -7.93 1.41
N SER A 108 -15.67 -8.96 0.57
CA SER A 108 -16.60 -10.09 0.60
C SER A 108 -16.46 -10.91 1.88
N CYS A 109 -15.24 -11.13 2.36
CA CYS A 109 -14.99 -11.83 3.61
C CYS A 109 -15.54 -11.06 4.81
N VAL A 110 -15.26 -9.75 4.90
CA VAL A 110 -15.78 -8.89 5.96
C VAL A 110 -17.31 -8.90 5.97
N GLN A 111 -17.94 -8.67 4.81
CA GLN A 111 -19.40 -8.64 4.68
C GLN A 111 -20.04 -9.97 5.09
N ARG A 112 -19.50 -11.10 4.60
CA ARG A 112 -20.00 -12.43 4.98
C ARG A 112 -19.89 -12.62 6.49
N LEU A 113 -18.73 -12.39 7.09
CA LEU A 113 -18.55 -12.60 8.53
C LEU A 113 -19.49 -11.73 9.36
N PHE A 114 -19.67 -10.46 9.00
CA PHE A 114 -20.59 -9.57 9.71
C PHE A 114 -22.06 -9.91 9.51
N SER A 115 -22.41 -10.61 8.42
CA SER A 115 -23.79 -11.10 8.18
C SER A 115 -24.11 -12.39 8.95
N PHE A 116 -23.11 -13.24 9.18
CA PHE A 116 -23.29 -14.53 9.86
C PHE A 116 -23.09 -14.48 11.37
N PHE A 117 -22.29 -13.53 11.87
CA PHE A 117 -21.95 -13.44 13.28
C PHE A 117 -22.30 -12.06 13.85
N SER A 118 -22.82 -12.06 15.08
CA SER A 118 -23.06 -10.85 15.85
C SER A 118 -21.79 -10.40 16.55
N PHE A 119 -21.19 -9.32 16.06
CA PHE A 119 -20.02 -8.67 16.68
C PHE A 119 -20.41 -7.32 17.29
N ASN A 120 -19.77 -6.98 18.42
CA ASN A 120 -19.69 -5.58 18.86
C ASN A 120 -18.71 -4.79 17.94
N MET A 121 -18.64 -3.47 18.09
CA MET A 121 -17.80 -2.64 17.21
C MET A 121 -16.32 -3.05 17.25
N ALA A 122 -15.75 -3.24 18.45
CA ALA A 122 -14.35 -3.67 18.59
C ALA A 122 -14.07 -5.02 17.92
N GLY A 123 -15.02 -5.96 17.98
CA GLY A 123 -14.92 -7.25 17.31
C GLY A 123 -14.98 -7.13 15.78
N LYS A 124 -15.80 -6.20 15.26
CA LYS A 124 -15.84 -5.88 13.83
C LYS A 124 -14.50 -5.32 13.36
N ASP A 125 -13.97 -4.34 14.09
CA ASP A 125 -12.69 -3.70 13.76
C ASP A 125 -11.56 -4.74 13.77
N TYR A 126 -11.48 -5.56 14.82
CA TYR A 126 -10.48 -6.63 14.91
C TYR A 126 -10.56 -7.63 13.74
N VAL A 127 -11.75 -8.13 13.41
CA VAL A 127 -11.91 -9.09 12.31
C VAL A 127 -11.58 -8.46 10.96
N ALA A 128 -11.99 -7.21 10.73
CA ALA A 128 -11.65 -6.47 9.52
C ALA A 128 -10.13 -6.28 9.40
N ASP A 129 -9.46 -5.90 10.48
CA ASP A 129 -8.01 -5.75 10.54
C ASP A 129 -7.29 -7.08 10.29
N CYS A 130 -7.78 -8.21 10.81
CA CYS A 130 -7.20 -9.52 10.51
C CYS A 130 -7.26 -9.84 9.01
N ILE A 131 -8.40 -9.62 8.36
CA ILE A 131 -8.58 -9.88 6.93
C ILE A 131 -7.68 -8.93 6.11
N ALA A 132 -7.64 -7.67 6.48
CA ALA A 132 -6.80 -6.66 5.84
C ALA A 132 -5.30 -7.00 5.96
N ASN A 133 -4.84 -7.40 7.15
CA ASN A 133 -3.47 -7.83 7.40
C ASN A 133 -3.09 -9.07 6.59
N VAL A 134 -3.97 -10.06 6.49
CA VAL A 134 -3.73 -11.26 5.68
C VAL A 134 -3.64 -10.91 4.20
N THR A 135 -4.59 -10.14 3.68
CA THR A 135 -4.65 -9.79 2.25
C THR A 135 -3.48 -8.91 1.82
N VAL A 136 -3.11 -7.89 2.61
CA VAL A 136 -1.94 -7.05 2.32
C VAL A 136 -0.64 -7.84 2.46
N GLY A 137 -0.56 -8.79 3.40
CA GLY A 137 0.58 -9.69 3.53
C GLY A 137 0.73 -10.64 2.34
N ILE A 138 -0.38 -11.17 1.81
CA ILE A 138 -0.39 -11.97 0.57
C ILE A 138 0.11 -11.11 -0.60
N LEU A 139 -0.36 -9.87 -0.73
CA LEU A 139 0.08 -8.95 -1.79
C LEU A 139 1.59 -8.70 -1.71
N ALA A 140 2.10 -8.34 -0.53
CA ALA A 140 3.51 -8.05 -0.31
C ALA A 140 4.42 -9.24 -0.65
N LYS A 141 4.04 -10.45 -0.21
CA LYS A 141 4.77 -11.69 -0.51
C LYS A 141 4.71 -12.07 -1.98
N THR A 142 3.58 -11.84 -2.65
CA THR A 142 3.40 -12.20 -4.06
C THR A 142 4.33 -11.40 -4.98
N TYR A 143 4.57 -10.13 -4.65
CA TYR A 143 5.38 -9.22 -5.46
C TYR A 143 6.73 -8.87 -4.85
N SER A 144 7.15 -9.57 -3.78
CA SER A 144 8.48 -9.35 -3.21
C SER A 144 9.54 -9.58 -4.29
N SER A 145 10.63 -8.84 -4.21
CA SER A 145 11.78 -8.98 -5.11
C SER A 145 12.26 -10.44 -5.22
N ASP A 146 12.16 -11.20 -4.13
CA ASP A 146 12.56 -12.61 -4.07
C ASP A 146 11.49 -13.57 -4.62
N GLY A 147 10.20 -13.19 -4.56
CA GLY A 147 9.06 -14.03 -4.94
C GLY A 147 8.86 -14.18 -6.45
N ILE A 148 9.33 -13.23 -7.25
CA ILE A 148 9.18 -13.25 -8.72
C ILE A 148 10.38 -13.92 -9.42
N LEU A 149 11.57 -13.90 -8.82
CA LEU A 149 12.77 -14.56 -9.37
C LEU A 149 12.64 -16.10 -9.46
N HIS A 150 11.68 -16.72 -8.77
CA HIS A 150 11.50 -18.18 -8.74
C HIS A 150 10.43 -18.71 -9.72
N ARG A 151 9.86 -17.87 -10.60
CA ARG A 151 8.83 -18.29 -11.58
C ARG A 151 9.33 -18.39 -13.03
N GLY A 152 10.64 -18.23 -13.25
CA GLY A 152 11.29 -18.42 -14.55
C GLY A 152 12.46 -19.37 -14.43
N GLY A 153 12.17 -20.67 -14.47
CA GLY A 153 13.13 -21.77 -14.59
C GLY A 153 12.47 -22.88 -15.38
#